data_AF-C6SM47-F1
#
_entry.id   AF-C6SM47-F1
#
_cell.length_a   1.000
_cell.length_b   1.000
_cell.length_c   1.000
_cell.angle_alpha   90.00
_cell.angle_beta   90.00
_cell.angle_gamma   90.00
#
_symmetry.space_group_name_H-M   'P 1'
#
loop_
_entity.id
_entity.type
_entity.pdbx_description
1 polymer ?
#
loop_
_entity_poly.entity_id
_entity_poly.type
_entity_poly.pdbx_seq_one_letter_code
_entity_poly.pdbx_strand_id
1 'polypeptide(L)' 'MGQVAFYEKMIGLWSAKSREASEQADLAAFEFAEGELANYQEMLKRHLQTKSVE' A
#
# COMPACT_ATOMS: atom_id res chain seq x y z
N MET A 1 -12.16 -12.56 -2.53
CA MET A 1 -11.76 -11.15 -2.72
C MET A 1 -10.90 -11.08 -3.98
N GLY A 2 -11.15 -10.13 -4.88
CA GLY A 2 -10.35 -9.99 -6.11
C GLY A 2 -8.98 -9.35 -5.84
N GLN A 3 -8.06 -9.45 -6.79
CA GLN A 3 -6.68 -8.94 -6.66
C GLN A 3 -6.62 -7.41 -6.44
N VAL A 4 -7.45 -6.64 -7.15
CA VAL A 4 -7.61 -5.19 -6.93
C VAL A 4 -8.06 -4.89 -5.50
N ALA A 5 -9.14 -5.54 -5.05
CA ALA A 5 -9.68 -5.32 -3.71
C ALA A 5 -8.67 -5.73 -2.61
N PHE A 6 -7.84 -6.74 -2.87
CA PHE A 6 -6.73 -7.09 -1.98
C PHE A 6 -5.70 -5.96 -1.89
N TYR A 7 -5.26 -5.39 -3.02
CA TYR A 7 -4.31 -4.28 -3.02
C TYR A 7 -4.86 -3.04 -2.32
N GLU A 8 -6.11 -2.67 -2.58
CA GLU A 8 -6.77 -1.55 -1.90
C GLU A 8 -6.82 -1.75 -0.38
N LYS A 9 -7.12 -2.98 0.08
CA LYS A 9 -7.11 -3.31 1.51
C LYS A 9 -5.71 -3.16 2.12
N MET A 10 -4.67 -3.63 1.44
CA MET A 10 -3.30 -3.52 1.92
C MET A 10 -2.81 -2.07 1.95
N ILE A 11 -3.15 -1.26 0.94
CA ILE A 11 -2.87 0.18 0.93
C ILE A 11 -3.51 0.86 2.14
N GLY A 12 -4.79 0.57 2.43
CA GLY A 12 -5.47 1.11 3.61
C GLY A 12 -4.81 0.69 4.93
N LEU A 13 -4.41 -0.57 5.05
CA LEU A 13 -3.72 -1.09 6.23
C LEU A 13 -2.38 -0.38 6.46
N TRP A 14 -1.54 -0.29 5.43
CA TRP A 14 -0.22 0.32 5.56
C TRP A 14 -0.28 1.84 5.71
N SER A 15 -1.28 2.49 5.12
CA SER A 15 -1.55 3.91 5.37
C SER A 15 -1.88 4.18 6.85
N ALA A 16 -2.72 3.33 7.46
CA ALA A 16 -3.04 3.44 8.89
C ALA A 16 -1.80 3.19 9.77
N LYS A 17 -0.98 2.18 9.44
CA LYS A 17 0.26 1.88 10.15
C LYS A 17 1.32 2.97 10.04
N SER A 18 1.47 3.56 8.85
CA SER A 18 2.36 4.71 8.62
C SER A 18 1.95 5.89 9.50
N ARG A 19 0.65 6.20 9.54
CA ARG A 19 0.11 7.25 10.42
C ARG A 19 0.37 6.95 11.90
N GLU A 20 0.09 5.74 12.37
CA GLU A 20 0.33 5.33 13.75
C GLU A 20 1.82 5.46 14.13
N ALA A 21 2.71 5.00 13.26
CA ALA A 21 4.16 5.09 13.46
C ALA A 21 4.64 6.56 13.53
N SER A 22 4.08 7.42 12.68
CA SER A 22 4.34 8.87 12.71
C SER A 22 3.86 9.51 14.03
N GLU A 23 2.66 9.16 14.49
CA GLU A 23 2.12 9.63 15.77
C GLU A 23 2.95 9.17 16.98
N GLN A 24 3.60 8.01 16.90
CA GLN A 24 4.48 7.45 17.93
C GLN A 24 5.96 7.88 17.79
N ALA A 25 6.29 8.66 16.75
CA ALA A 25 7.67 8.99 16.36
C ALA A 25 8.57 7.75 16.14
N ASP A 26 7.98 6.63 15.71
CA ASP A 26 8.70 5.41 15.34
C ASP A 26 9.12 5.50 13.86
N LEU A 27 10.32 6.02 13.63
CA LEU A 27 10.87 6.20 12.29
C LEU A 27 11.01 4.88 11.53
N ALA A 28 11.41 3.79 12.19
CA ALA A 28 11.63 2.51 11.54
C ALA A 28 10.31 1.88 11.07
N ALA A 29 9.28 1.94 11.91
CA ALA A 29 7.95 1.48 11.54
C ALA A 29 7.32 2.35 10.44
N PHE A 30 7.59 3.66 10.46
CA PHE A 30 7.12 4.59 9.44
C PHE A 30 7.74 4.28 8.08
N GLU A 31 9.07 4.20 7.99
CA GLU A 31 9.77 3.91 6.73
C GLU A 31 9.35 2.55 6.15
N PHE A 32 9.15 1.55 7.01
CA PHE A 32 8.66 0.24 6.58
C PHE A 32 7.24 0.33 5.99
N ALA A 33 6.33 1.04 6.68
CA ALA A 33 4.96 1.20 6.22
C ALA A 33 4.87 1.99 4.90
N GLU A 34 5.69 3.03 4.72
CA GLU A 34 5.78 3.78 3.47
C GLU A 34 6.31 2.92 2.31
N GLY A 35 7.31 2.06 2.58
CA GLY A 35 7.84 1.11 1.59
C GLY A 35 6.78 0.11 1.11
N GLU A 36 6.04 -0.48 2.04
CA GLU A 36 4.92 -1.37 1.71
C GLU A 36 3.81 -0.63 0.95
N LEU A 37 3.45 0.58 1.38
CA LEU A 37 2.44 1.40 0.72
C LEU A 37 2.79 1.69 -0.74
N ALA A 38 4.03 2.09 -1.02
CA ALA A 38 4.52 2.31 -2.38
C ALA A 38 4.46 1.02 -3.22
N ASN A 39 4.84 -0.12 -2.64
CA ASN A 39 4.80 -1.42 -3.31
C ASN A 39 3.36 -1.80 -3.73
N TYR A 40 2.37 -1.71 -2.83
CA TYR A 40 0.99 -2.04 -3.17
C TYR A 40 0.36 -1.05 -4.17
N GLN A 41 0.70 0.23 -4.09
CA GLN A 41 0.27 1.22 -5.09
C GLN A 41 0.82 0.88 -6.49
N GLU A 42 2.09 0.47 -6.57
CA GLU A 42 2.68 0.06 -7.84
C GLU A 42 2.05 -1.23 -8.39
N MET A 43 1.84 -2.24 -7.55
CA MET A 43 1.15 -3.48 -7.95
C MET A 43 -0.26 -3.20 -8.46
N LEU A 44 -1.02 -2.33 -7.79
CA LEU A 44 -2.34 -1.91 -8.23
C LEU A 44 -2.27 -1.22 -9.58
N LYS A 45 -1.37 -0.25 -9.75
CA LYS A 45 -1.17 0.47 -11.02
C LYS A 45 -0.86 -0.48 -12.16
N ARG A 46 0.11 -1.40 -11.98
CA ARG A 46 0.49 -2.39 -12.98
C ARG A 46 -0.70 -3.30 -13.35
N HIS A 47 -1.44 -3.79 -12.36
CA HIS A 47 -2.60 -4.66 -12.60
C HIS A 47 -3.69 -3.96 -13.42
N LEU A 48 -4.00 -2.69 -13.09
CA LEU A 48 -4.97 -1.90 -13.85
C LEU A 48 -4.49 -1.59 -15.27
N GLN A 49 -3.19 -1.33 -15.46
CA GLN A 49 -2.60 -1.11 -16.77
C GLN A 49 -2.65 -2.38 -17.63
N THR A 50 -2.29 -3.54 -17.09
CA THR A 50 -2.33 -4.80 -17.84
C THR A 50 -3.74 -5.17 -18.28
N LYS A 51 -4.76 -4.92 -17.45
CA LYS A 51 -6.17 -5.14 -17.83
C LYS A 51 -6.72 -4.14 -18.84
N SER A 52 -6.04 -3.03 -19.08
CA SER A 52 -6.48 -2.02 -20.05
C SER A 52 -5.97 -2.29 -21.47
N VAL A 53 -5.16 -3.35 -21.68
CA VAL A 53 -4.54 -3.70 -22.97
C VAL A 53 -5.18 -4.96 -23.60
N GLU A 54 -6.17 -5.56 -22.94
CA GLU A 54 -7.01 -6.67 -23.46
C GLU A 54 -8.36 -6.15 -23.96
#